data_AF-A0A328PJ15-F1
#
_entry.id   AF-A0A328PJ15-F1
#
_cell.length_a   1.000
_cell.length_b   1.000
_cell.length_c   1.000
_cell.angle_alpha   90.00
_cell.angle_beta   90.00
_cell.angle_gamma   90.00
#
_symmetry.space_group_name_H-M   'P 1'
#
loop_
_entity.id
_entity.type
_entity.pdbx_description
1 polymer ?
#
loop_
_entity_poly.entity_id
_entity_poly.type
_entity_poly.pdbx_seq_one_letter_code
_entity_poly.pdbx_strand_id
1 'polypeptide(L)'
;MDMLPLIKVVPEFNYSLDPSTGVIGAAVGRELLILSMDEINEQIAALEATADDLVNSLDPSTVPEGSYPGREGVYLTAGKLTNIVYGFILGMILLCALIFL
;
A
#
# COMPACT_ATOMS: atom_id res chain seq x y z
N MET A 1 16.37 -26.17 6.00
CA MET A 1 16.87 -26.86 4.80
C MET A 1 18.21 -26.24 4.48
N ASP A 2 19.29 -26.93 4.85
CA ASP A 2 20.66 -26.45 4.60
C ASP A 2 20.88 -26.29 3.09
N MET A 3 21.27 -25.08 2.67
CA MET A 3 21.61 -24.81 1.28
C MET A 3 22.93 -25.51 0.95
N LEU A 4 22.89 -26.47 0.02
CA LEU A 4 24.09 -27.14 -0.46
C LEU A 4 24.97 -26.13 -1.22
N PRO A 5 26.29 -26.06 -0.93
CA PRO A 5 27.18 -25.10 -1.57
C PRO A 5 27.35 -25.47 -3.06
N LEU A 6 26.88 -24.58 -3.94
CA LEU A 6 27.07 -24.69 -5.38
C LEU A 6 28.51 -24.30 -5.73
N ILE A 7 29.33 -25.27 -6.15
CA ILE A 7 30.75 -25.05 -6.49
C ILE A 7 30.84 -24.67 -7.98
N LYS A 8 31.34 -23.44 -8.26
CA LYS A 8 31.62 -22.98 -9.63
C LYS A 8 32.96 -23.56 -10.08
N VAL A 9 32.94 -24.40 -11.12
CA VAL A 9 34.14 -25.12 -11.61
C VAL A 9 34.88 -24.32 -12.68
N VAL A 10 34.19 -23.48 -13.46
CA VAL A 10 34.79 -22.53 -14.42
C VAL A 10 33.96 -21.23 -14.47
N PRO A 11 34.46 -20.10 -13.94
CA PRO A 11 33.70 -18.85 -13.88
C PRO A 11 33.49 -18.20 -15.25
N GLU A 12 34.36 -18.42 -16.23
CA GLU A 12 34.28 -17.78 -17.55
C GLU A 12 33.17 -18.35 -18.46
N PHE A 13 32.73 -19.57 -18.19
CA PHE A 13 31.68 -20.24 -18.97
C PHE A 13 30.40 -20.51 -18.18
N ASN A 14 30.26 -19.95 -16.97
CA ASN A 14 29.10 -20.13 -16.09
C ASN A 14 28.70 -21.61 -15.93
N TYR A 15 29.66 -22.51 -15.67
CA TYR A 15 29.35 -23.89 -15.33
C TYR A 15 29.38 -24.08 -13.81
N SER A 16 28.25 -24.54 -13.26
CA SER A 16 28.11 -24.86 -11.84
C SER A 16 27.76 -26.33 -11.68
N LEU A 17 28.42 -27.00 -10.75
CA LEU A 17 28.26 -28.44 -10.52
C LEU A 17 27.24 -28.66 -9.41
N ASP A 18 26.16 -29.38 -9.71
CA ASP A 18 25.19 -29.82 -8.70
C ASP A 18 25.80 -30.99 -7.90
N PRO A 19 26.10 -30.80 -6.59
CA PRO A 19 26.77 -31.82 -5.78
C PRO A 19 25.88 -33.04 -5.45
N SER A 20 24.58 -33.00 -5.77
CA SER A 20 23.67 -34.12 -5.54
C SER A 20 23.56 -35.10 -6.72
N THR A 21 23.79 -34.61 -7.95
CA THR A 21 23.62 -35.41 -9.17
C THR A 21 24.92 -35.59 -9.98
N GLY A 22 25.97 -34.81 -9.69
CA GLY A 22 27.26 -34.91 -10.38
C GLY A 22 27.22 -34.46 -11.84
N VAL A 23 26.12 -33.85 -12.29
CA VAL A 23 25.93 -33.38 -13.66
C VAL A 23 26.39 -31.92 -13.77
N ILE A 24 27.20 -31.64 -14.79
CA ILE A 24 27.63 -30.29 -15.14
C ILE A 24 26.57 -29.70 -16.08
N GLY A 25 25.67 -28.88 -15.55
CA GLY A 25 24.74 -28.07 -16.32
C GLY A 25 25.34 -26.69 -16.62
N ALA A 26 24.98 -26.09 -17.77
CA ALA A 26 25.17 -24.65 -17.95
C ALA A 26 24.40 -23.95 -16.83
N ALA A 27 25.13 -23.39 -15.87
CA ALA A 27 24.51 -22.63 -14.80
C ALA A 27 23.78 -21.49 -15.48
N VAL A 28 22.51 -21.34 -15.13
CA VAL A 28 21.70 -20.18 -15.49
C VAL A 28 22.57 -18.94 -15.28
N GLY A 29 22.98 -18.31 -16.38
CA GLY A 29 23.86 -17.14 -16.44
C GLY A 29 23.19 -15.87 -15.91
N ARG A 30 22.35 -16.01 -14.88
CA ARG A 30 21.97 -14.92 -14.02
C ARG A 30 22.78 -15.11 -12.77
N GLU A 31 23.85 -14.33 -12.70
CA GLU A 31 24.35 -13.74 -11.46
C GLU A 31 23.23 -13.77 -10.42
N LEU A 32 23.45 -14.49 -9.32
CA LEU A 32 22.50 -14.62 -8.21
C LEU A 32 22.21 -13.22 -7.68
N LEU A 33 21.27 -12.53 -8.32
CA LEU A 33 20.65 -11.32 -7.85
C LEU A 33 19.82 -11.77 -6.65
N ILE A 34 20.42 -11.63 -5.47
CA ILE A 34 19.68 -11.60 -4.21
C ILE A 34 18.85 -10.32 -4.31
N LEU A 35 17.70 -10.41 -4.96
CA LEU A 35 16.74 -9.32 -5.02
C LEU A 35 16.08 -9.30 -3.64
N SER A 36 16.50 -8.36 -2.79
CA SER A 36 15.81 -8.15 -1.54
C SER A 36 14.38 -7.72 -1.85
N MET A 37 13.42 -8.52 -1.42
CA MET A 37 11.99 -8.18 -1.50
C MET A 37 11.57 -7.29 -0.33
N ASP A 38 12.46 -6.97 0.60
CA ASP A 38 12.12 -6.19 1.79
C ASP A 38 11.58 -4.81 1.42
N GLU A 39 12.24 -4.11 0.48
CA GLU A 39 11.81 -2.78 0.04
C GLU A 39 10.48 -2.82 -0.72
N ILE A 40 10.23 -3.91 -1.46
CA ILE A 40 8.95 -4.12 -2.16
C ILE A 40 7.85 -4.43 -1.14
N ASN A 41 8.12 -5.27 -0.15
CA ASN A 41 7.17 -5.61 0.90
C ASN A 41 6.84 -4.40 1.78
N GLU A 42 7.81 -3.54 2.07
CA GLU A 42 7.58 -2.28 2.80
C GLU A 42 6.65 -1.35 2.02
N GLN A 43 6.86 -1.22 0.71
CA GLN A 43 5.97 -0.43 -0.16
C GLN A 43 4.57 -1.04 -0.25
N ILE A 44 4.46 -2.37 -0.30
CA ILE A 44 3.15 -3.06 -0.29
C ILE A 44 2.45 -2.81 1.04
N ALA A 45 3.14 -2.93 2.17
CA ALA A 45 2.56 -2.67 3.49
C ALA A 45 2.08 -1.22 3.65
N ALA A 46 2.83 -0.24 3.15
CA ALA A 46 2.40 1.15 3.15
C ALA A 46 1.16 1.40 2.27
N LEU A 47 1.08 0.70 1.13
CA LEU A 47 -0.09 0.77 0.24
C LEU A 47 -1.33 0.15 0.89
N GLU A 48 -1.17 -1.01 1.55
CA GLU A 48 -2.25 -1.67 2.29
C GLU A 48 -2.76 -0.78 3.43
N ALA A 49 -1.86 -0.20 4.22
CA ALA A 49 -2.25 0.74 5.29
C ALA A 49 -3.06 1.93 4.75
N THR A 50 -2.61 2.53 3.63
CA THR A 50 -3.33 3.65 3.00
C THR A 50 -4.70 3.22 2.44
N ALA A 51 -4.79 2.01 1.89
CA ALA A 51 -6.04 1.47 1.37
C ALA A 51 -7.05 1.18 2.49
N ASP A 52 -6.59 0.60 3.60
CA ASP A 52 -7.42 0.37 4.77
C ASP A 52 -7.89 1.69 5.38
N ASP A 53 -7.02 2.70 5.45
CA ASP A 53 -7.39 4.06 5.87
C ASP A 53 -8.48 4.68 5.01
N LEU A 54 -8.39 4.51 3.69
CA LEU A 54 -9.41 5.00 2.77
C LEU A 54 -10.75 4.30 2.99
N VAL A 55 -10.76 2.98 3.16
CA VAL A 55 -11.98 2.22 3.45
C VAL A 55 -12.56 2.65 4.80
N ASN A 56 -11.70 2.80 5.81
CA ASN A 56 -12.09 3.23 7.14
C ASN A 56 -12.61 4.67 7.15
N SER A 57 -12.16 5.55 6.26
CA SER A 57 -12.65 6.93 6.16
C SER A 57 -14.15 7.06 5.85
N LEU A 58 -14.78 5.98 5.35
CA LEU A 58 -16.22 5.91 5.12
C LEU A 58 -17.02 5.67 6.41
N ASP A 59 -16.38 5.12 7.45
CA ASP A 59 -16.98 4.99 8.77
C ASP A 59 -16.66 6.25 9.59
N PRO A 60 -17.67 7.02 10.01
CA PRO A 60 -17.46 8.28 10.72
C PRO A 60 -16.92 8.11 12.15
N SER A 61 -16.85 6.87 12.67
CA SER A 61 -16.29 6.54 13.97
C SER A 61 -14.78 6.25 13.94
N THR A 62 -14.20 6.09 12.76
CA THR A 62 -12.76 5.82 12.60
C THR A 62 -11.97 7.13 12.63
N VAL A 63 -10.65 6.98 12.69
CA VAL A 63 -9.68 8.07 12.70
C VAL A 63 -8.60 7.73 11.68
N PRO A 64 -8.15 8.67 10.84
CA PRO A 64 -7.08 8.39 9.89
C PRO A 64 -5.81 8.00 10.62
N GLU A 65 -5.07 7.01 10.08
CA GLU A 65 -3.76 6.65 10.59
C GLU A 65 -2.82 7.88 10.55
N GLY A 66 -2.09 8.08 11.65
CA GLY A 66 -1.23 9.25 11.84
C GLY A 66 -1.91 10.48 12.46
N SER A 67 -3.19 10.41 12.83
CA SER A 67 -3.86 11.49 13.57
C SER A 67 -3.35 11.62 15.01
N TYR A 68 -3.26 12.85 15.51
CA TYR A 68 -2.95 13.11 16.91
C TYR A 68 -4.01 12.47 17.84
N PRO A 69 -3.60 11.99 19.04
CA PRO A 69 -4.53 11.42 20.02
C PRO A 69 -5.69 12.37 20.34
N GLY A 70 -6.92 11.84 20.45
CA GLY A 70 -8.12 12.63 20.73
C GLY A 70 -8.80 13.27 19.51
N ARG A 71 -8.46 12.83 18.29
CA ARG A 71 -9.10 13.24 17.02
C ARG A 71 -10.25 12.29 16.60
N GLU A 72 -10.80 11.55 17.55
CA GLU A 72 -11.95 10.67 17.34
C GLU A 72 -13.17 11.47 16.86
N GLY A 73 -13.86 10.97 15.83
CA GLY A 73 -15.05 11.61 15.28
C GLY A 73 -14.81 12.88 14.46
N VAL A 74 -13.57 13.12 14.00
CA VAL A 74 -13.28 14.21 13.05
C VAL A 74 -14.10 14.07 11.77
N TYR A 75 -14.25 12.85 11.24
CA TYR A 75 -15.09 12.61 10.05
C TYR A 75 -16.56 12.95 10.31
N LEU A 76 -17.08 12.58 11.48
CA LEU A 76 -18.46 12.88 11.88
C LEU A 76 -18.69 14.40 12.04
N THR A 77 -17.72 15.11 12.59
CA THR A 77 -17.78 16.58 12.76
C THR A 77 -17.67 17.30 11.41
N ALA A 78 -16.75 16.86 10.55
CA ALA A 78 -16.59 17.40 9.22
C ALA A 78 -17.85 17.20 8.36
N GLY A 79 -18.43 15.99 8.39
CA GLY A 79 -19.67 15.68 7.66
C GLY A 79 -20.88 16.49 8.13
N LYS A 80 -21.00 16.75 9.44
CA LYS A 80 -22.06 17.64 9.96
C LYS A 80 -21.89 19.08 9.48
N LEU A 81 -20.66 19.60 9.53
CA LEU A 81 -20.37 20.97 9.12
C LEU A 81 -20.66 21.19 7.62
N THR A 82 -20.21 20.28 6.76
CA THR A 82 -20.45 20.38 5.32
C THR A 82 -21.94 20.31 5.00
N ASN A 83 -22.68 19.40 5.65
CA ASN A 83 -24.13 19.28 5.46
C ASN A 83 -24.88 20.56 5.88
N ILE A 84 -24.47 21.22 6.97
CA ILE A 84 -25.03 22.52 7.39
C ILE A 84 -24.79 23.58 6.30
N VAL A 85 -23.58 23.67 5.75
CA VAL A 85 -23.23 24.65 4.72
C VAL A 85 -24.02 24.40 3.43
N TYR A 86 -24.12 23.15 2.98
CA TYR A 86 -24.93 22.80 1.80
C TYR A 86 -26.40 23.11 2.02
N GLY A 87 -26.95 22.77 3.18
CA GLY A 87 -28.33 23.09 3.55
C GLY A 87 -28.58 24.60 3.56
N PHE A 88 -27.63 25.39 4.06
CA PHE A 88 -27.73 26.85 4.06
C PHE A 88 -27.72 27.42 2.63
N ILE A 89 -26.81 26.96 1.76
CA ILE A 89 -26.73 27.42 0.37
C ILE A 89 -28.00 27.05 -0.39
N LEU A 90 -28.48 25.81 -0.26
CA LEU A 90 -29.74 25.37 -0.88
C LEU A 90 -30.93 26.17 -0.35
N GLY A 91 -30.99 26.43 0.95
CA GLY A 91 -32.01 27.27 1.56
C GLY A 91 -32.01 28.69 1.01
N MET A 92 -30.82 29.29 0.80
CA MET A 92 -30.70 30.63 0.20
C MET A 92 -31.16 30.65 -1.26
N ILE A 93 -30.81 29.64 -2.05
CA ILE A 93 -31.26 29.53 -3.44
C ILE A 93 -32.79 29.39 -3.49
N LEU A 94 -33.37 28.54 -2.64
CA LEU A 94 -34.81 28.32 -2.57
C LEU A 94 -35.56 29.57 -2.10
N LEU A 95 -35.03 30.29 -1.12
CA LEU A 95 -35.60 31.56 -0.64
C LEU A 95 -35.57 32.62 -1.75
N CYS A 96 -34.47 32.76 -2.48
CA CYS A 96 -34.42 33.63 -3.65
C CYS A 96 -35.45 33.22 -4.71
N ALA A 97 -35.54 31.93 -5.02
CA ALA A 97 -36.54 31.43 -5.97
C ALA A 97 -37.97 31.80 -5.53
N LEU A 98 -38.31 31.64 -4.25
CA LEU A 98 -39.64 31.94 -3.73
C LEU A 98 -39.99 33.44 -3.74
N ILE A 99 -39.00 34.31 -3.60
CA ILE A 99 -39.20 35.77 -3.61
C ILE A 99 -39.28 36.33 -5.04
N PHE A 100 -38.54 35.76 -5.98
CA PHE A 100 -38.38 36.29 -7.33
C PHE A 100 -39.19 35.56 -8.43
N LEU A 101 -39.77 34.39 -8.13
CA LEU A 101 -40.68 33.63 -9.01
C LEU A 101 -42.14 33.86 -8.61
#